data_AF-A0A6A6J8I5-F1
#
_entry.id   AF-A0A6A6J8I5-F1
#
_cell.length_a   1.000
_cell.length_b   1.000
_cell.length_c   1.000
_cell.angle_alpha   90.00
_cell.angle_beta   90.00
_cell.angle_gamma   90.00
#
_symmetry.space_group_name_H-M   'P 1'
#
loop_
_entity.id
_entity.type
_entity.pdbx_description
1 polymer ?
#
loop_
_entity_poly.entity_id
_entity_poly.type
_entity_poly.pdbx_seq_one_letter_code
_entity_poly.pdbx_strand_id
1 'polypeptide(L)' 'PLDIGIFSSLAYAYSQEIDQLIQSSCGFTRLTKRSFWQLFSVAWERSVTSSNIKSAFSSPGIFPLEPKKVLK' A
#
# COMPACT_ATOMS: atom_id res chain seq x y z
N PRO A 1 7.13 -0.49 11.03
CA PRO A 1 5.64 -0.36 10.91
C PRO A 1 5.24 0.21 9.55
N LEU A 2 5.85 1.34 9.15
CA LEU A 2 5.56 1.99 7.87
C LEU A 2 6.00 1.12 6.69
N ASP A 3 7.28 0.73 6.59
CA ASP A 3 7.79 -0.05 5.45
C ASP A 3 7.13 -1.43 5.32
N ILE A 4 6.87 -2.10 6.45
CA ILE A 4 6.36 -3.48 6.48
C ILE A 4 4.84 -3.55 6.31
N GLY A 5 4.10 -2.55 6.77
CA GLY A 5 2.63 -2.58 6.77
C GLY A 5 2.00 -1.60 5.79
N ILE A 6 2.32 -0.32 5.92
CA ILE A 6 1.64 0.75 5.16
C ILE A 6 2.22 0.84 3.74
N PHE A 7 3.54 0.94 3.60
CA PHE A 7 4.18 1.08 2.29
C PHE A 7 4.16 -0.20 1.48
N SER A 8 4.23 -1.38 2.12
CA SER A 8 4.04 -2.66 1.43
C SER A 8 2.63 -2.78 0.84
N SER A 9 1.60 -2.45 1.62
CA SER A 9 0.21 -2.47 1.18
C SER A 9 -0.05 -1.44 0.07
N LEU A 10 0.55 -0.25 0.19
CA LEU A 10 0.46 0.81 -0.81
C LEU A 10 1.17 0.43 -2.11
N ALA A 11 2.39 -0.12 -2.04
CA ALA A 11 3.12 -0.60 -3.20
C ALA A 11 2.35 -1.71 -3.92
N TYR A 12 1.77 -2.66 -3.16
CA TYR A 12 0.94 -3.71 -3.73
C TYR A 12 -0.30 -3.15 -4.44
N ALA A 13 -1.04 -2.25 -3.78
CA ALA A 13 -2.23 -1.63 -4.37
C ALA A 13 -1.86 -0.82 -5.64
N TYR A 14 -0.76 -0.09 -5.62
CA TYR A 14 -0.30 0.67 -6.77
C TYR A 14 0.10 -0.22 -7.95
N SER A 15 0.76 -1.36 -7.70
CA SER A 15 1.03 -2.36 -8.74
C SER A 15 -0.26 -2.90 -9.36
N GLN A 16 -1.31 -3.13 -8.56
CA GLN A 16 -2.62 -3.55 -9.08
C GLN A 16 -3.28 -2.49 -9.97
N GLU A 17 -3.18 -1.20 -9.64
CA GLU A 17 -3.68 -0.11 -10.49
C GLU A 17 -2.91 -0.06 -11.84
N ILE A 18 -1.60 -0.31 -11.81
CA ILE A 18 -0.78 -0.43 -13.04
C ILE A 18 -1.23 -1.63 -13.87
N ASP A 19 -1.40 -2.80 -13.25
CA ASP A 19 -1.83 -4.02 -13.95
C ASP A 19 -3.19 -3.83 -14.60
N GLN A 20 -4.14 -3.20 -13.91
CA GLN A 20 -5.45 -2.87 -14.47
C GLN A 20 -5.32 -1.93 -15.67
N LEU A 21 -4.51 -0.88 -15.59
CA LEU A 21 -4.31 0.05 -16.71
C LEU A 21 -3.69 -0.66 -17.93
N ILE A 22 -2.71 -1.53 -17.71
CA ILE A 22 -2.07 -2.30 -18.78
C ILE A 22 -3.09 -3.25 -19.42
N GLN A 23 -3.85 -3.99 -18.62
CA GLN A 23 -4.88 -4.91 -19.09
C GLN A 23 -5.98 -4.19 -19.86
N SER A 24 -6.53 -3.11 -19.31
CA SER A 24 -7.63 -2.35 -19.94
C SER A 24 -7.22 -1.65 -21.23
N SER A 25 -5.92 -1.39 -21.40
CA SER A 25 -5.38 -0.78 -22.61
C SER A 25 -4.66 -1.75 -23.53
N CYS A 26 -4.75 -3.06 -23.29
CA CYS A 26 -4.02 -4.09 -24.03
C CYS A 26 -2.52 -3.79 -24.19
N GLY A 27 -1.91 -3.11 -23.20
CA GLY A 27 -0.50 -2.71 -23.22
C GLY A 27 -0.15 -1.52 -24.13
N PHE A 28 -1.13 -0.87 -24.76
CA PHE A 28 -0.87 0.28 -25.64
C PHE A 28 -0.64 1.61 -24.90
N THR A 29 -1.03 1.69 -23.62
CA THR A 29 -0.84 2.91 -22.83
C THR A 29 0.58 3.02 -22.29
N ARG A 30 1.24 4.14 -22.57
CA ARG A 30 2.55 4.46 -21.98
C ARG A 30 2.37 5.07 -20.59
N LEU A 31 2.92 4.43 -19.57
CA LEU A 31 3.06 5.04 -18.24
C LEU A 31 4.03 6.22 -18.29
N THR A 32 3.60 7.35 -17.72
CA THR A 32 4.44 8.54 -17.58
C THR A 32 4.30 9.11 -16.16
N LYS A 33 5.17 10.07 -15.80
CA LYS A 33 5.04 10.78 -14.51
C LYS A 33 3.65 11.43 -14.32
N ARG A 34 2.94 11.77 -15.39
CA ARG A 34 1.58 12.32 -15.32
C ARG A 34 0.55 11.29 -14.86
N SER A 35 0.76 10.02 -15.22
CA SER A 35 -0.11 8.90 -14.84
C SER A 35 0.00 8.57 -13.35
N PHE A 36 1.11 8.95 -12.70
CA PHE A 36 1.40 8.61 -11.30
C PHE A 36 0.26 9.03 -10.37
N TRP A 37 -0.15 10.30 -10.39
CA TRP A 37 -1.08 10.81 -9.39
C TRP A 37 -2.45 10.12 -9.43
N GLN A 38 -2.98 9.85 -10.62
CA GLN A 38 -4.26 9.16 -10.78
C GLN A 38 -4.21 7.76 -10.15
N LEU A 39 -3.22 6.95 -10.54
CA LEU A 39 -3.05 5.59 -10.01
C LEU A 39 -2.71 5.60 -8.52
N PHE A 40 -1.86 6.52 -8.09
CA PHE A 40 -1.45 6.66 -6.69
C PHE A 40 -2.60 7.05 -5.79
N SER A 41 -3.45 8.00 -6.20
CA SER A 41 -4.58 8.45 -5.37
C SER A 41 -5.57 7.33 -5.06
N VAL A 42 -5.89 6.50 -6.06
CA VAL A 42 -6.76 5.33 -5.89
C VAL A 42 -6.09 4.29 -5.01
N ALA A 43 -4.81 3.97 -5.27
CA ALA A 43 -4.05 3.04 -4.44
C ALA A 43 -3.96 3.52 -2.98
N TRP A 44 -3.81 4.82 -2.75
CA TRP A 44 -3.74 5.43 -1.43
C TRP A 44 -5.05 5.24 -0.65
N GLU A 45 -6.20 5.58 -1.24
CA GLU A 45 -7.50 5.38 -0.60
C GLU A 45 -7.77 3.91 -0.26
N ARG A 46 -7.35 2.99 -1.14
CA ARG A 46 -7.54 1.55 -0.95
C ARG A 46 -6.65 0.96 0.14
N SER A 47 -5.41 1.42 0.25
CA SER A 47 -4.37 0.78 1.08
C SER A 47 -4.08 1.49 2.39
N VAL A 48 -4.21 2.82 2.45
CA VAL A 48 -3.90 3.64 3.63
C VAL A 48 -5.18 3.90 4.41
N THR A 49 -5.76 2.82 4.94
CA THR A 49 -6.96 2.89 5.78
C THR A 49 -6.59 2.92 7.26
N SER A 50 -7.46 3.50 8.10
CA SER A 50 -7.26 3.49 9.57
C SER A 50 -7.10 2.07 10.13
N SER A 51 -7.73 1.07 9.51
CA SER A 51 -7.58 -0.35 9.88
C SER A 51 -6.17 -0.86 9.57
N ASN A 52 -5.68 -0.62 8.34
CA ASN A 52 -4.35 -1.03 7.92
C ASN A 52 -3.25 -0.34 8.73
N ILE A 53 -3.43 0.95 9.06
CA ILE A 53 -2.52 1.69 9.94
C ILE A 53 -2.49 1.03 11.33
N LYS A 54 -3.65 0.81 11.97
CA LYS A 54 -3.70 0.17 13.30
C LYS A 54 -3.05 -1.22 13.30
N SER A 55 -3.32 -2.02 12.27
CA SER A 55 -2.71 -3.35 12.10
C SER A 55 -1.18 -3.27 11.95
N ALA A 56 -0.70 -2.37 11.10
CA ALA A 56 0.73 -2.17 10.84
C ALA A 56 1.51 -1.73 12.09
N PHE A 57 0.88 -1.01 13.01
CA PHE A 57 1.49 -0.58 14.27
C PHE A 57 1.35 -1.61 15.41
N SER A 58 0.39 -2.54 15.31
CA SER A 58 0.21 -3.67 16.25
C SER A 58 1.20 -4.81 16.01
N SER A 59 1.66 -4.99 14.77
CA SER A 59 2.63 -6.02 14.39
C SER A 59 3.97 -5.90 15.14
N PRO A 60 4.65 -4.72 15.14
CA PRO A 60 5.86 -4.53 15.93
C PRO A 60 5.61 -4.29 17.43
N GLY A 61 4.38 -4.52 17.93
CA GLY A 61 4.03 -4.27 19.33
C GLY A 61 4.25 -2.82 19.78
N ILE A 62 4.24 -1.86 18.85
CA ILE A 62 4.39 -0.43 19.14
C ILE A 62 3.05 0.12 19.65
N PHE A 63 1.95 -0.30 19.02
CA PHE A 63 0.60 0.10 19.43
C PHE A 63 -0.44 -1.01 19.18
N PRO A 64 -1.08 -1.57 20.22
CA PRO A 64 -0.79 -1.34 21.66
C PRO A 64 0.66 -1.72 22.00
N LEU A 65 1.25 -1.05 23.00
CA LEU A 65 2.63 -1.32 23.40
C LEU A 65 2.71 -2.72 24.04
N GLU A 66 3.16 -3.70 23.27
CA GLU A 66 3.27 -5.11 23.68
C GLU A 66 4.68 -5.66 23.38
N PRO A 67 5.67 -5.38 24.25
CA PRO A 67 7.07 -5.77 24.04
C PRO A 67 7.26 -7.29 23.94
N LYS A 68 6.43 -8.06 24.65
CA LYS A 68 6.48 -9.55 24.66
C LYS A 68 6.17 -10.18 23.31
N LYS A 69 5.48 -9.46 22.43
CA LYS A 69 5.10 -9.93 21.09
C LYS A 69 6.26 -9.92 20.10
N VAL A 70 7.27 -9.08 20.36
CA VAL A 70 8.45 -8.87 19.51
C VAL A 70 9.65 -9.70 19.98
N LEU A 71 9.72 -10.03 21.27
CA LEU A 71 10.85 -10.73 21.90
C LEU A 71 10.75 -12.28 21.84
N LYS A 72 10.19 -12.85 20.77
CA LYS A 72 10.20 -14.31 20.55
C LYS A 72 11.34 -14.73 19.65
#